data_AF-A0A9P3GSA6-F1
#
_entry.id   AF-A0A9P3GSA6-F1
#
_cell.length_a   1.000
_cell.length_b   1.000
_cell.length_c   1.000
_cell.angle_alpha   90.00
_cell.angle_beta   90.00
_cell.angle_gamma   90.00
#
_symmetry.space_group_name_H-M   'P 1'
#
loop_
_entity.id
_entity.type
_entity.pdbx_description
1 polymer ?
#
loop_
_entity_poly.entity_id
_entity_poly.type
_entity_poly.pdbx_seq_one_letter_code
_entity_poly.pdbx_strand_id
1 'polypeptide(L)'
;MEALSSSAVTQRPSPIRAVVIPVCGIQSPIMYQLLHIWPTVRFLRIGTELAAPPPQDMPMRARLYELALVRLPCLQGLAWLLAASRGSLRILECPFAPPGAHGELLAAHTPELHSLRLFRHTLGTRALLQRCGALREVMFTQLSDFLPLGELPKGIEHVSFRHFAQVALSPAVVRAVEELPRLHLVSCDATARSAIGFAALAEACSRKGALLGHDVVPVRVSEDPIPLMKFPRGRTVDNLRYMNPGVQEG
;
A
#
# COMPACT_ATOMS: atom_id res chain seq x y z
N MET A 1 -7.55 -48.87 -35.13
CA MET A 1 -7.02 -47.55 -35.53
C MET A 1 -8.10 -46.52 -35.25
N GLU A 2 -8.29 -46.18 -33.98
CA GLU A 2 -9.20 -45.12 -33.55
C GLU A 2 -8.89 -44.81 -32.08
N ALA A 3 -9.09 -43.55 -31.69
CA ALA A 3 -9.05 -43.01 -30.32
C ALA A 3 -7.67 -42.71 -29.69
N LEU A 4 -7.02 -41.65 -30.17
CA LEU A 4 -6.21 -40.75 -29.32
C LEU A 4 -6.42 -39.28 -29.74
N SER A 5 -7.68 -38.82 -29.75
CA SER A 5 -8.00 -37.39 -29.79
C SER A 5 -8.36 -36.92 -28.38
N SER A 6 -7.42 -37.04 -27.44
CA SER A 6 -7.52 -36.31 -26.18
C SER A 6 -7.24 -34.85 -26.50
N SER A 7 -8.30 -34.08 -26.75
CA SER A 7 -8.24 -32.63 -26.82
C SER A 7 -7.53 -32.13 -25.56
N ALA A 8 -6.27 -31.72 -25.71
CA ALA A 8 -5.55 -31.01 -24.69
C ALA A 8 -6.42 -29.81 -24.34
N VAL A 9 -7.10 -29.89 -23.19
CA VAL A 9 -7.77 -28.75 -22.56
C VAL A 9 -6.68 -27.70 -22.50
N THR A 10 -6.79 -26.70 -23.37
CA THR A 10 -5.94 -25.52 -23.37
C THR A 10 -6.33 -24.78 -22.12
N GLN A 11 -5.79 -25.23 -20.98
CA GLN A 11 -5.89 -24.54 -19.71
C GLN A 11 -5.34 -23.15 -19.98
N ARG A 12 -6.25 -22.18 -20.13
CA ARG A 12 -5.87 -20.78 -20.24
C ARG A 12 -4.99 -20.52 -19.01
N PRO A 13 -3.72 -20.11 -19.20
CA PRO A 13 -2.86 -19.82 -18.07
C PRO A 13 -3.59 -18.84 -17.17
N SER A 14 -3.69 -19.16 -15.87
CA SER A 14 -4.31 -18.26 -14.91
C SER A 14 -3.68 -16.88 -15.06
N PRO A 15 -4.49 -15.82 -15.24
CA PRO A 15 -3.96 -14.50 -15.53
C PRO A 15 -3.05 -14.04 -14.39
N ILE A 16 -1.85 -13.55 -14.70
CA ILE A 16 -0.94 -12.99 -13.69
C ILE A 16 -1.62 -11.75 -13.09
N ARG A 17 -1.86 -11.78 -11.77
CA ARG A 17 -2.51 -10.69 -11.02
C ARG A 17 -1.56 -9.86 -10.18
N ALA A 18 -0.44 -10.45 -9.79
CA ALA A 18 0.51 -9.84 -8.87
C ALA A 18 1.92 -9.96 -9.45
N VAL A 19 2.63 -8.84 -9.48
CA VAL A 19 3.99 -8.75 -9.98
C VAL A 19 4.84 -8.00 -8.96
N VAL A 20 5.92 -8.63 -8.53
CA VAL A 20 6.92 -8.03 -7.66
C VAL A 20 8.24 -8.01 -8.42
N ILE A 21 8.74 -6.80 -8.70
CA ILE A 21 10.02 -6.58 -9.37
C ILE A 21 10.96 -5.97 -8.34
N PRO A 22 11.70 -6.79 -7.56
CA PRO A 22 12.57 -6.28 -6.51
C PRO A 22 13.74 -5.48 -7.09
N VAL A 23 14.26 -5.90 -8.25
CA VAL A 23 15.39 -5.29 -8.94
C VAL A 23 15.18 -5.40 -10.45
N CYS A 24 15.49 -4.31 -11.16
CA CYS A 24 15.64 -4.24 -12.61
C CYS A 24 16.52 -3.04 -12.94
N GLY A 25 17.05 -2.97 -14.15
CA GLY A 25 17.87 -1.83 -14.59
C GLY A 25 17.06 -0.53 -14.57
N ILE A 26 17.61 0.52 -13.97
CA ILE A 26 16.94 1.83 -13.79
C ILE A 26 16.55 2.47 -15.14
N GLN A 27 17.36 2.22 -16.17
CA GLN A 27 17.17 2.68 -17.54
C GLN A 27 16.56 1.61 -18.46
N SER A 28 16.14 0.46 -17.92
CA SER A 28 15.58 -0.61 -18.73
C SER A 28 14.08 -0.40 -18.98
N PRO A 29 13.61 -0.43 -20.25
CA PRO A 29 12.19 -0.34 -20.54
C PRO A 29 11.45 -1.66 -20.29
N ILE A 30 12.15 -2.72 -19.85
CA ILE A 30 11.58 -4.07 -19.67
C ILE A 30 10.35 -4.08 -18.76
N MET A 31 10.31 -3.20 -17.76
CA MET A 31 9.17 -3.10 -16.86
C MET A 31 7.88 -2.71 -17.60
N TYR A 32 7.95 -1.77 -18.55
CA TYR A 32 6.81 -1.36 -19.36
C TYR A 32 6.33 -2.51 -20.25
N GLN A 33 7.28 -3.23 -20.88
CA GLN A 33 6.99 -4.38 -21.73
C GLN A 33 6.28 -5.50 -20.95
N LEU A 34 6.79 -5.85 -19.78
CA LEU A 34 6.21 -6.89 -18.92
C LEU A 34 4.77 -6.53 -18.51
N LEU A 35 4.55 -5.29 -18.06
CA LEU A 35 3.22 -4.82 -17.64
C LEU A 35 2.25 -4.67 -18.82
N HIS A 36 2.75 -4.41 -20.03
CA HIS A 36 1.93 -4.41 -21.24
C HIS A 36 1.44 -5.82 -21.62
N ILE A 37 2.30 -6.83 -21.46
CA ILE A 37 1.97 -8.24 -21.73
C ILE A 37 0.99 -8.81 -20.69
N TRP A 38 0.99 -8.28 -19.46
CA TRP A 38 0.14 -8.74 -18.36
C TRP A 38 -0.93 -7.71 -17.97
N PRO A 39 -1.98 -7.51 -18.80
CA PRO A 39 -3.02 -6.51 -18.54
C PRO A 39 -3.89 -6.85 -17.32
N THR A 40 -3.77 -8.05 -16.77
CA THR A 40 -4.53 -8.52 -15.60
C THR A 40 -3.85 -8.23 -14.26
N VAL A 41 -2.67 -7.61 -14.28
CA VAL A 41 -1.97 -7.20 -13.06
C VAL A 41 -2.81 -6.17 -12.31
N ARG A 42 -2.99 -6.43 -11.01
CA ARG A 42 -3.68 -5.55 -10.06
C ARG A 42 -2.81 -5.16 -8.89
N PHE A 43 -1.80 -5.97 -8.56
CA PHE A 43 -0.89 -5.73 -7.44
C PHE A 43 0.51 -5.62 -7.98
N LEU A 44 1.08 -4.41 -7.93
CA LEU A 44 2.39 -4.13 -8.48
C LEU A 44 3.32 -3.58 -7.40
N ARG A 45 4.45 -4.25 -7.20
CA ARG A 45 5.54 -3.76 -6.36
C ARG A 45 6.80 -3.56 -7.20
N ILE A 46 7.37 -2.36 -7.12
CA ILE A 46 8.61 -1.99 -7.80
C ILE A 46 9.65 -1.61 -6.74
N GLY A 47 10.73 -2.39 -6.68
CA GLY A 47 11.83 -2.23 -5.72
C GLY A 47 12.95 -1.28 -6.18
N THR A 48 12.88 -0.81 -7.42
CA THR A 48 13.94 -0.08 -8.12
C THR A 48 13.41 1.26 -8.63
N GLU A 49 14.31 2.20 -8.90
CA GLU A 49 13.95 3.48 -9.49
C GLU A 49 13.68 3.31 -10.99
N LEU A 50 12.52 3.77 -11.46
CA LEU A 50 12.16 3.75 -12.87
C LEU A 50 12.44 5.11 -13.48
N ALA A 51 13.60 5.24 -14.12
CA ALA A 51 14.02 6.49 -14.76
C ALA A 51 13.78 6.49 -16.27
N ALA A 52 13.83 5.31 -16.92
CA ALA A 52 13.51 5.19 -18.33
C ALA A 52 12.09 5.72 -18.61
N PRO A 53 11.89 6.56 -19.65
CA PRO A 53 10.56 6.98 -20.04
C PRO A 53 9.76 5.80 -20.60
N PRO A 54 8.42 5.79 -20.45
CA PRO A 54 7.57 4.78 -21.07
C PRO A 54 7.60 4.91 -22.61
N PRO A 55 7.53 3.79 -23.36
CA PRO A 55 7.33 3.84 -24.81
C PRO A 55 5.98 4.48 -25.17
N GLN A 56 5.94 5.30 -26.23
CA GLN A 56 4.75 6.07 -26.63
C GLN A 56 3.60 5.19 -27.15
N ASP A 57 3.94 4.08 -27.79
CA ASP A 57 3.04 3.13 -28.43
C ASP A 57 2.57 2.00 -27.51
N MET A 58 2.97 2.05 -26.23
CA MET A 58 2.74 0.99 -25.27
C MET A 58 1.87 1.49 -24.11
N PRO A 59 0.54 1.59 -24.26
CA PRO A 59 -0.31 2.07 -23.17
C PRO A 59 -0.33 1.07 -22.01
N MET A 60 -0.41 1.59 -20.78
CA MET A 60 -0.70 0.81 -19.60
C MET A 60 -2.15 0.31 -19.66
N ARG A 61 -2.34 -1.01 -19.62
CA ARG A 61 -3.68 -1.65 -19.66
C ARG A 61 -4.12 -2.18 -18.30
N ALA A 62 -3.16 -2.43 -17.41
CA ALA A 62 -3.42 -2.97 -16.08
C ALA A 62 -4.08 -1.92 -15.18
N ARG A 63 -5.23 -2.28 -14.62
CA ARG A 63 -6.00 -1.48 -13.66
C ARG A 63 -5.52 -1.81 -12.25
N LEU A 64 -4.52 -1.07 -11.77
CA LEU A 64 -3.89 -1.37 -10.48
C LEU A 64 -4.89 -1.15 -9.34
N TYR A 65 -4.93 -2.12 -8.45
CA TYR A 65 -5.57 -2.06 -7.14
C TYR A 65 -4.56 -1.60 -6.07
N GLU A 66 -3.32 -2.06 -6.19
CA GLU A 66 -2.22 -1.70 -5.30
C GLU A 66 -0.97 -1.34 -6.11
N LEU A 67 -0.36 -0.22 -5.72
CA LEU A 67 0.94 0.21 -6.22
C LEU A 67 1.89 0.43 -5.04
N ALA A 68 2.95 -0.35 -4.99
CA ALA A 68 4.00 -0.24 -3.97
C ALA A 68 5.34 0.15 -4.61
N LEU A 69 5.87 1.28 -4.16
CA LEU A 69 7.06 1.92 -4.71
C LEU A 69 8.12 2.04 -3.62
N VAL A 70 9.29 1.43 -3.83
CA VAL A 70 10.46 1.65 -2.96
C VAL A 70 11.13 2.99 -3.29
N ARG A 71 11.06 3.42 -4.54
CA ARG A 71 11.56 4.69 -5.07
C ARG A 71 10.48 5.33 -5.93
N LEU A 72 10.42 6.66 -5.95
CA LEU A 72 9.46 7.37 -6.79
C LEU A 72 9.96 7.32 -8.25
N PRO A 73 9.16 6.84 -9.23
CA PRO A 73 9.51 6.89 -10.65
C PRO A 73 9.69 8.32 -11.16
N CYS A 74 10.30 8.47 -12.34
CA CYS A 74 10.19 9.72 -13.09
C CYS A 74 8.70 10.07 -13.36
N LEU A 75 8.39 11.35 -13.56
CA LEU A 75 7.01 11.82 -13.67
C LEU A 75 6.24 11.08 -14.78
N GLN A 76 6.87 10.87 -15.94
CA GLN A 76 6.28 10.13 -17.06
C GLN A 76 6.03 8.65 -16.71
N GLY A 77 6.97 8.01 -16.03
CA GLY A 77 6.82 6.62 -15.59
C GLY A 77 5.69 6.45 -14.57
N LEU A 78 5.55 7.38 -13.61
CA LEU A 78 4.44 7.36 -12.67
C LEU A 78 3.09 7.62 -13.37
N ALA A 79 3.05 8.58 -14.31
CA ALA A 79 1.84 8.87 -15.08
C ALA A 79 1.39 7.65 -15.89
N TRP A 80 2.35 6.95 -16.51
CA TRP A 80 2.10 5.73 -17.24
C TRP A 80 1.54 4.61 -16.35
N LEU A 81 2.17 4.35 -15.19
CA LEU A 81 1.71 3.32 -14.24
C LEU A 81 0.26 3.56 -13.75
N LEU A 82 -0.13 4.83 -13.64
CA LEU A 82 -1.44 5.23 -13.13
C LEU A 82 -2.50 5.42 -14.22
N ALA A 83 -2.12 5.43 -15.50
CA ALA A 83 -3.00 5.82 -16.61
C ALA A 83 -4.33 5.04 -16.67
N ALA A 84 -4.30 3.73 -16.36
CA ALA A 84 -5.48 2.86 -16.35
C ALA A 84 -6.06 2.62 -14.94
N SER A 85 -5.52 3.26 -13.91
CA SER A 85 -5.78 2.93 -12.50
C SER A 85 -6.73 3.92 -11.79
N ARG A 86 -7.34 4.85 -12.54
CA ARG A 86 -8.42 5.70 -12.03
C ARG A 86 -9.65 4.83 -11.72
N GLY A 87 -10.29 5.02 -10.57
CA GLY A 87 -11.41 4.17 -10.18
C GLY A 87 -11.02 2.84 -9.52
N SER A 88 -9.76 2.39 -9.62
CA SER A 88 -9.33 1.05 -9.17
C SER A 88 -8.27 1.04 -8.08
N LEU A 89 -7.41 2.05 -8.01
CA LEU A 89 -6.33 2.11 -7.02
C LEU A 89 -6.92 2.30 -5.62
N ARG A 90 -6.58 1.40 -4.68
CA ARG A 90 -7.04 1.44 -3.28
C ARG A 90 -5.90 1.48 -2.28
N ILE A 91 -4.73 0.98 -2.66
CA ILE A 91 -3.55 0.91 -1.79
C ILE A 91 -2.39 1.59 -2.49
N LEU A 92 -1.77 2.56 -1.81
CA LEU A 92 -0.55 3.21 -2.27
C LEU A 92 0.52 3.07 -1.18
N GLU A 93 1.64 2.43 -1.53
CA GLU A 93 2.87 2.42 -0.73
C GLU A 93 3.94 3.23 -1.45
N CYS A 94 4.52 4.22 -0.79
CA CYS A 94 5.56 5.07 -1.38
C CYS A 94 6.60 5.51 -0.32
N PRO A 95 7.82 5.92 -0.73
CA PRO A 95 8.88 6.23 0.22
C PRO A 95 8.58 7.47 1.08
N PHE A 96 7.78 8.39 0.56
CA PHE A 96 7.35 9.63 1.20
C PHE A 96 6.21 10.24 0.39
N ALA A 97 5.50 11.22 0.96
CA ALA A 97 4.45 11.95 0.25
C ALA A 97 5.01 12.68 -1.01
N PRO A 98 4.56 12.33 -2.22
CA PRO A 98 5.15 12.89 -3.45
C PRO A 98 4.89 14.40 -3.60
N PRO A 99 5.94 15.21 -3.83
CA PRO A 99 5.81 16.66 -3.95
C PRO A 99 5.45 17.10 -5.38
N GLY A 100 5.05 18.36 -5.53
CA GLY A 100 4.92 19.04 -6.82
C GLY A 100 4.10 18.26 -7.85
N ALA A 101 4.63 18.12 -9.07
CA ALA A 101 3.94 17.48 -10.18
C ALA A 101 3.57 16.00 -9.91
N HIS A 102 4.39 15.25 -9.15
CA HIS A 102 4.03 13.88 -8.75
C HIS A 102 2.83 13.87 -7.80
N GLY A 103 2.74 14.85 -6.90
CA GLY A 103 1.60 15.02 -6.01
C GLY A 103 0.31 15.37 -6.75
N GLU A 104 0.39 16.27 -7.74
CA GLU A 104 -0.75 16.64 -8.59
C GLU A 104 -1.24 15.48 -9.44
N LEU A 105 -0.32 14.68 -9.99
CA LEU A 105 -0.66 13.47 -10.71
C LEU A 105 -1.44 12.47 -9.82
N LEU A 106 -1.01 12.31 -8.57
CA LEU A 106 -1.68 11.42 -7.62
C LEU A 106 -3.02 11.95 -7.13
N ALA A 107 -3.27 13.26 -7.18
CA ALA A 107 -4.49 13.88 -6.67
C ALA A 107 -5.76 13.31 -7.34
N ALA A 108 -5.68 12.84 -8.58
CA ALA A 108 -6.79 12.18 -9.28
C ALA A 108 -7.17 10.79 -8.70
N HIS A 109 -6.29 10.19 -7.91
CA HIS A 109 -6.46 8.85 -7.33
C HIS A 109 -6.66 8.86 -5.81
N THR A 110 -6.19 9.90 -5.12
CA THR A 110 -6.24 9.98 -3.65
C THR A 110 -7.65 9.85 -3.04
N PRO A 111 -8.74 10.38 -3.63
CA PRO A 111 -10.06 10.29 -2.99
C PRO A 111 -10.55 8.86 -2.77
N GLU A 112 -10.05 7.90 -3.56
CA GLU A 112 -10.46 6.49 -3.51
C GLU A 112 -9.48 5.60 -2.74
N LEU A 113 -8.35 6.13 -2.26
CA LEU A 113 -7.39 5.36 -1.49
C LEU A 113 -7.98 4.94 -0.15
N HIS A 114 -7.94 3.64 0.13
CA HIS A 114 -8.34 3.06 1.41
C HIS A 114 -7.15 2.87 2.34
N SER A 115 -5.95 2.67 1.79
CA SER A 115 -4.72 2.50 2.53
C SER A 115 -3.59 3.35 1.94
N LEU A 116 -2.93 4.11 2.81
CA LEU A 116 -1.75 4.89 2.47
C LEU A 116 -0.59 4.47 3.37
N ARG A 117 0.49 4.03 2.74
CA ARG A 117 1.67 3.50 3.43
C ARG A 117 2.89 4.32 3.06
N LEU A 118 3.42 5.04 4.04
CA LEU A 118 4.54 5.93 3.85
C LEU A 118 5.77 5.40 4.57
N PHE A 119 6.88 5.29 3.84
CA PHE A 119 8.14 4.95 4.49
C PHE A 119 8.63 6.08 5.40
N ARG A 120 8.45 7.35 5.03
CA ARG A 120 8.81 8.51 5.84
C ARG A 120 7.66 9.51 5.98
N HIS A 121 7.46 9.96 7.22
CA HIS A 121 6.64 11.12 7.52
C HIS A 121 7.40 12.40 7.14
N THR A 122 6.82 13.21 6.24
CA THR A 122 7.39 14.47 5.72
C THR A 122 6.39 15.62 5.81
N LEU A 123 6.82 16.87 5.60
CA LEU A 123 5.92 18.04 5.59
C LEU A 123 4.75 17.90 4.59
N GLY A 124 4.97 17.27 3.45
CA GLY A 124 3.93 17.03 2.44
C GLY A 124 2.89 15.96 2.82
N THR A 125 3.14 15.20 3.90
CA THR A 125 2.28 14.09 4.33
C THR A 125 0.89 14.58 4.71
N ARG A 126 0.78 15.69 5.45
CA ARG A 126 -0.51 16.29 5.81
C ARG A 126 -1.35 16.62 4.57
N ALA A 127 -0.75 17.30 3.59
CA ALA A 127 -1.44 17.69 2.35
C ALA A 127 -1.87 16.48 1.51
N LEU A 128 -1.14 15.38 1.57
CA LEU A 128 -1.56 14.13 0.93
C LEU A 128 -2.74 13.48 1.67
N LEU A 129 -2.66 13.37 3.01
CA LEU A 129 -3.72 12.77 3.83
C LEU A 129 -5.05 13.51 3.72
N GLN A 130 -5.02 14.84 3.66
CA GLN A 130 -6.22 15.68 3.48
C GLN A 130 -6.95 15.43 2.15
N ARG A 131 -6.25 14.90 1.13
CA ARG A 131 -6.84 14.55 -0.17
C ARG A 131 -7.41 13.14 -0.21
N CYS A 132 -7.19 12.33 0.83
CA CYS A 132 -7.63 10.93 0.90
C CYS A 132 -8.96 10.79 1.66
N GLY A 133 -10.07 11.12 1.01
CA GLY A 133 -11.41 11.10 1.63
C GLY A 133 -11.92 9.72 2.07
N ALA A 134 -11.51 8.65 1.37
CA ALA A 134 -11.91 7.27 1.66
C ALA A 134 -10.88 6.50 2.51
N LEU A 135 -9.90 7.19 3.11
CA LEU A 135 -8.80 6.55 3.82
C LEU A 135 -9.28 5.86 5.10
N ARG A 136 -8.92 4.58 5.24
CA ARG A 136 -9.23 3.74 6.40
C ARG A 136 -7.97 3.22 7.12
N GLU A 137 -6.85 3.08 6.41
CA GLU A 137 -5.55 2.72 6.99
C GLU A 137 -4.49 3.75 6.65
N VAL A 138 -3.69 4.12 7.65
CA VAL A 138 -2.44 4.84 7.45
C VAL A 138 -1.29 4.10 8.13
N MET A 139 -0.19 3.93 7.40
CA MET A 139 1.01 3.28 7.90
C MET A 139 2.23 4.17 7.77
N PHE A 140 2.99 4.35 8.85
CA PHE A 140 4.25 5.08 8.86
C PHE A 140 5.39 4.14 9.23
N THR A 141 6.35 3.95 8.32
CA THR A 141 7.56 3.23 8.72
C THR A 141 8.43 4.15 9.58
N GLN A 142 8.79 5.35 9.12
CA GLN A 142 9.56 6.32 9.88
C GLN A 142 8.65 7.50 10.24
N LEU A 143 8.07 7.46 11.44
CA LEU A 143 7.28 8.56 11.96
C LEU A 143 8.21 9.65 12.52
N SER A 144 7.95 10.91 12.18
CA SER A 144 8.68 12.05 12.72
C SER A 144 8.20 12.39 14.13
N ASP A 145 9.15 12.71 15.02
CA ASP A 145 8.86 13.20 16.38
C ASP A 145 8.45 14.68 16.39
N PHE A 146 8.86 15.42 15.36
CA PHE A 146 8.72 16.87 15.30
C PHE A 146 7.53 17.33 14.46
N LEU A 147 7.17 16.53 13.45
CA LEU A 147 6.05 16.87 12.57
C LEU A 147 4.74 16.38 13.17
N PRO A 148 3.70 17.23 13.24
CA PRO A 148 2.38 16.75 13.59
C PRO A 148 1.86 15.82 12.49
N LEU A 149 1.14 14.77 12.87
CA LEU A 149 0.39 13.94 11.91
C LEU A 149 -0.68 14.77 11.16
N GLY A 150 -1.08 15.91 11.74
CA GLY A 150 -2.14 16.77 11.24
C GLY A 150 -3.51 16.18 11.51
N GLU A 151 -4.53 16.79 10.91
CA GLU A 151 -5.89 16.27 10.94
C GLU A 151 -5.97 15.05 10.03
N LEU A 152 -6.05 13.87 10.65
CA LEU A 152 -6.28 12.63 9.96
C LEU A 152 -7.75 12.51 9.52
N PRO A 153 -8.04 11.88 8.36
CA PRO A 153 -9.41 11.60 7.97
C PRO A 153 -10.18 10.86 9.07
N LYS A 154 -11.39 11.33 9.39
CA LYS A 154 -12.24 10.72 10.44
C LYS A 154 -12.63 9.26 10.15
N GLY A 155 -12.45 8.82 8.90
CA GLY A 155 -12.68 7.46 8.42
C GLY A 155 -11.60 6.45 8.80
N ILE A 156 -10.47 6.88 9.39
CA ILE A 156 -9.39 5.97 9.75
C ILE A 156 -9.85 4.96 10.81
N GLU A 157 -9.59 3.71 10.49
CA GLU A 157 -9.90 2.50 11.25
C GLU A 157 -8.63 1.85 11.82
N HIS A 158 -7.51 1.99 11.11
CA HIS A 158 -6.22 1.41 11.48
C HIS A 158 -5.08 2.43 11.33
N VAL A 159 -4.33 2.62 12.43
CA VAL A 159 -3.06 3.36 12.42
C VAL A 159 -1.94 2.38 12.70
N SER A 160 -0.97 2.30 11.79
CA SER A 160 0.23 1.49 12.00
C SER A 160 1.46 2.37 11.96
N PHE A 161 2.40 2.15 12.88
CA PHE A 161 3.69 2.84 12.84
C PHE A 161 4.82 1.92 13.28
N ARG A 162 6.05 2.25 12.91
CA ARG A 162 7.25 1.57 13.42
C ARG A 162 8.03 2.48 14.34
N HIS A 163 8.49 1.94 15.46
CA HIS A 163 9.31 2.64 16.42
C HIS A 163 10.80 2.28 16.22
N PHE A 164 11.52 3.16 15.52
CA PHE A 164 12.94 2.98 15.23
C PHE A 164 13.82 3.44 16.41
N ALA A 165 14.03 2.57 17.40
CA ALA A 165 15.03 2.72 18.47
C ALA A 165 15.11 4.13 19.11
N GLN A 166 14.02 4.89 19.06
CA GLN A 166 13.93 6.19 19.70
C GLN A 166 13.71 5.96 21.19
N VAL A 167 14.02 6.96 22.00
CA VAL A 167 13.77 6.86 23.44
C VAL A 167 12.28 6.98 23.74
N ALA A 168 11.53 7.76 22.96
CA ALA A 168 10.12 8.07 23.19
C ALA A 168 9.24 7.82 21.97
N LEU A 169 7.97 7.49 22.20
CA LEU A 169 6.93 7.48 21.17
C LEU A 169 6.52 8.91 20.82
N SER A 170 6.18 9.12 19.55
CA SER A 170 5.62 10.40 19.10
C SER A 170 4.28 10.67 19.79
N PRO A 171 4.12 11.81 20.52
CA PRO A 171 2.84 12.18 21.13
C PRO A 171 1.71 12.37 20.11
N ALA A 172 2.05 12.56 18.83
CA ALA A 172 1.07 12.66 17.76
C ALA A 172 0.25 11.38 17.59
N VAL A 173 0.83 10.20 17.89
CA VAL A 173 0.11 8.92 17.83
C VAL A 173 -0.97 8.86 18.90
N VAL A 174 -0.63 9.22 20.15
CA VAL A 174 -1.58 9.23 21.27
C VAL A 174 -2.75 10.16 20.97
N ARG A 175 -2.48 11.39 20.50
CA ARG A 175 -3.54 12.33 20.08
C ARG A 175 -4.41 11.76 18.96
N ALA A 176 -3.80 11.11 17.96
CA ALA A 176 -4.56 10.49 16.87
C ALA A 176 -5.53 9.41 17.39
N VAL A 177 -5.14 8.63 18.40
CA VAL A 177 -6.02 7.63 19.04
C VAL A 177 -7.24 8.28 19.69
N GLU A 178 -7.01 9.38 20.40
CA GLU A 178 -8.07 10.12 21.08
C GLU A 178 -9.04 10.76 20.07
N GLU A 179 -8.51 11.41 19.03
CA GLU A 179 -9.26 12.21 18.06
C GLU A 179 -10.03 11.38 17.01
N LEU A 180 -9.51 10.21 16.59
CA LEU A 180 -10.10 9.43 15.50
C LEU A 180 -11.32 8.64 15.97
N PRO A 181 -12.55 8.91 15.49
CA PRO A 181 -13.76 8.30 16.03
C PRO A 181 -13.96 6.84 15.63
N ARG A 182 -13.39 6.40 14.50
CA ARG A 182 -13.55 5.04 13.95
C ARG A 182 -12.35 4.14 14.18
N LEU A 183 -11.33 4.64 14.86
CA LEU A 183 -10.11 3.90 15.11
C LEU A 183 -10.41 2.73 16.04
N HIS A 184 -10.14 1.52 15.57
CA HIS A 184 -10.32 0.30 16.36
C HIS A 184 -9.03 -0.53 16.43
N LEU A 185 -8.02 -0.21 15.63
CA LEU A 185 -6.74 -0.89 15.65
C LEU A 185 -5.57 0.09 15.59
N VAL A 186 -4.62 -0.10 16.51
CA VAL A 186 -3.29 0.52 16.47
C VAL A 186 -2.26 -0.59 16.40
N SER A 187 -1.35 -0.52 15.44
CA SER A 187 -0.26 -1.49 15.29
C SER A 187 1.10 -0.82 15.43
N CYS A 188 1.98 -1.44 16.21
CA CYS A 188 3.38 -1.06 16.35
C CYS A 188 4.28 -2.29 16.38
N ASP A 189 5.59 -2.08 16.17
CA ASP A 189 6.58 -3.15 16.30
C ASP A 189 6.94 -3.42 17.76
N ALA A 190 7.51 -4.60 18.02
CA ALA A 190 7.79 -5.07 19.37
C ALA A 190 8.69 -4.14 20.19
N THR A 191 9.55 -3.36 19.52
CA THR A 191 10.44 -2.37 20.15
C THR A 191 9.66 -1.22 20.80
N ALA A 192 8.44 -0.92 20.34
CA ALA A 192 7.62 0.15 20.90
C ALA A 192 7.28 -0.08 22.37
N ARG A 193 7.22 -1.34 22.84
CA ARG A 193 6.91 -1.68 24.24
C ARG A 193 7.87 -1.08 25.25
N SER A 194 9.13 -0.93 24.85
CA SER A 194 10.20 -0.39 25.71
C SER A 194 10.32 1.13 25.63
N ALA A 195 9.53 1.78 24.78
CA ALA A 195 9.61 3.22 24.54
C ALA A 195 8.93 4.03 25.64
N ILE A 196 9.50 5.19 25.97
CA ILE A 196 8.83 6.18 26.83
C ILE A 196 7.53 6.62 26.14
N GLY A 197 6.42 6.57 26.87
CA GLY A 197 5.09 6.91 26.34
C GLY A 197 4.28 5.70 25.85
N PHE A 198 4.84 4.49 25.82
CA PHE A 198 4.05 3.29 25.47
C PHE A 198 2.87 3.07 26.42
N ALA A 199 3.06 3.30 27.73
CA ALA A 199 1.98 3.21 28.71
C ALA A 199 0.85 4.19 28.41
N ALA A 200 1.17 5.43 28.03
CA ALA A 200 0.17 6.44 27.65
C ALA A 200 -0.58 6.04 26.37
N LEU A 201 0.13 5.47 25.38
CA LEU A 201 -0.51 4.92 24.17
C LEU A 201 -1.47 3.76 24.52
N ALA A 202 -1.03 2.82 25.35
CA ALA A 202 -1.86 1.70 25.78
C ALA A 202 -3.11 2.16 26.55
N GLU A 203 -2.95 3.13 27.43
CA GLU A 203 -4.07 3.73 28.16
C GLU A 203 -5.06 4.44 27.21
N ALA A 204 -4.56 5.23 26.26
CA ALA A 204 -5.39 5.89 25.26
C ALA A 204 -6.17 4.88 24.40
N CYS A 205 -5.51 3.82 23.93
CA CYS A 205 -6.17 2.74 23.20
C CYS A 205 -7.25 2.05 24.04
N SER A 206 -6.93 1.72 25.29
CA SER A 206 -7.87 1.08 26.23
C SER A 206 -9.12 1.94 26.47
N ARG A 207 -8.92 3.22 26.77
CA ARG A 207 -10.01 4.20 26.98
C ARG A 207 -10.90 4.36 25.74
N LYS A 208 -10.30 4.27 24.55
CA LYS A 208 -11.00 4.35 23.26
C LYS A 208 -11.75 3.05 22.91
N GLY A 209 -11.35 1.92 23.49
CA GLY A 209 -11.76 0.59 23.03
C GLY A 209 -11.06 0.14 21.74
N ALA A 210 -9.89 0.72 21.42
CA ALA A 210 -9.08 0.32 20.30
C ALA A 210 -8.09 -0.80 20.70
N LEU A 211 -7.90 -1.77 19.81
CA LEU A 211 -6.92 -2.84 19.99
C LEU A 211 -5.51 -2.29 19.75
N LEU A 212 -4.58 -2.57 20.68
CA LEU A 212 -3.15 -2.28 20.51
C LEU A 212 -2.39 -3.57 20.18
N GLY A 213 -2.06 -3.77 18.91
CA GLY A 213 -1.19 -4.86 18.45
C GLY A 213 0.27 -4.43 18.46
N HIS A 214 1.09 -4.99 19.35
CA HIS A 214 2.50 -4.62 19.48
C HIS A 214 3.49 -5.69 18.98
N ASP A 215 3.01 -6.87 18.58
CA ASP A 215 3.84 -7.96 18.05
C ASP A 215 3.63 -8.15 16.54
N VAL A 216 3.25 -7.08 15.84
CA VAL A 216 2.99 -7.15 14.40
C VAL A 216 4.33 -7.30 13.68
N VAL A 217 4.47 -8.41 12.95
CA VAL A 217 5.60 -8.77 12.08
C VAL A 217 6.03 -7.54 11.28
N PRO A 218 7.35 -7.29 11.08
CA PRO A 218 7.88 -6.05 10.54
C PRO A 218 7.05 -5.51 9.38
N VAL A 219 6.71 -4.23 9.50
CA VAL A 219 5.98 -3.31 8.60
C VAL A 219 6.37 -3.40 7.10
N ARG A 220 7.40 -4.17 6.72
CA ARG A 220 7.81 -4.42 5.32
C ARG A 220 7.54 -5.83 4.78
N VAL A 221 6.87 -6.71 5.52
CA VAL A 221 6.47 -7.99 4.92
C VAL A 221 5.36 -7.70 3.90
N SER A 222 5.66 -7.94 2.62
CA SER A 222 4.67 -7.81 1.54
C SER A 222 3.46 -8.66 1.90
N GLU A 223 2.30 -8.04 2.08
CA GLU A 223 1.07 -8.79 2.35
C GLU A 223 0.61 -9.59 1.12
N ASP A 224 -0.40 -10.42 1.30
CA ASP A 224 -0.97 -11.18 0.19
C ASP A 224 -1.60 -10.25 -0.85
N PRO A 225 -1.37 -10.46 -2.16
CA PRO A 225 -1.89 -9.61 -3.23
C PRO A 225 -3.36 -9.90 -3.50
N ILE A 226 -4.20 -9.61 -2.51
CA ILE A 226 -5.65 -9.77 -2.55
C ILE A 226 -6.33 -8.43 -2.25
N PRO A 227 -7.60 -8.25 -2.69
CA PRO A 227 -8.39 -7.10 -2.29
C PRO A 227 -8.45 -6.97 -0.77
N LEU A 228 -8.44 -5.73 -0.30
CA LEU A 228 -8.52 -5.41 1.10
C LEU A 228 -9.90 -5.78 1.66
N MET A 229 -9.94 -6.77 2.54
CA MET A 229 -11.15 -7.23 3.23
C MET A 229 -11.23 -6.75 4.68
N LYS A 230 -10.07 -6.63 5.35
CA LYS A 230 -9.91 -6.21 6.74
C LYS A 230 -8.52 -5.63 6.96
N PHE A 231 -8.32 -4.96 8.10
CA PHE A 231 -7.04 -4.42 8.53
C PHE A 231 -6.47 -5.19 9.74
N PRO A 232 -5.16 -5.51 9.77
CA PRO A 232 -4.28 -5.53 8.59
C PRO A 232 -4.76 -6.63 7.63
N ARG A 233 -4.41 -6.51 6.34
CA ARG A 233 -4.69 -7.58 5.37
C ARG A 233 -3.85 -8.82 5.71
N GLY A 234 -2.58 -8.59 6.06
CA GLY A 234 -1.67 -9.63 6.55
C GLY A 234 -1.36 -10.73 5.54
N ARG A 235 -0.78 -11.82 6.05
CA ARG A 235 -0.57 -13.07 5.32
C ARG A 235 -1.33 -14.18 6.02
N THR A 236 -2.15 -14.93 5.29
CA THR A 236 -2.84 -16.11 5.83
C THR A 236 -3.17 -17.09 4.72
N VAL A 237 -3.19 -18.38 5.03
CA VAL A 237 -3.65 -19.42 4.10
C VAL A 237 -5.12 -19.21 3.69
N ASP A 238 -5.92 -18.55 4.54
CA ASP A 238 -7.30 -18.18 4.21
C ASP A 238 -7.38 -17.22 3.01
N ASN A 239 -6.31 -16.48 2.73
CA ASN A 239 -6.27 -15.54 1.61
C ASN A 239 -6.14 -16.24 0.25
N LEU A 240 -5.73 -17.51 0.21
CA LEU A 240 -5.57 -18.28 -1.03
C LEU A 240 -6.87 -18.32 -1.86
N ARG A 241 -8.04 -18.34 -1.19
CA ARG A 241 -9.35 -18.32 -1.86
C ARG A 241 -9.61 -17.05 -2.68
N TYR A 242 -8.96 -15.93 -2.34
CA TYR A 242 -9.12 -14.65 -3.02
C TYR A 242 -8.09 -14.41 -4.13
N MET A 243 -7.05 -15.26 -4.21
CA MET A 243 -6.01 -15.16 -5.23
C MET A 243 -6.51 -15.63 -6.61
N ASN A 244 -7.47 -16.56 -6.65
CA ASN A 244 -8.05 -17.14 -7.87
C ASN A 244 -9.59 -17.00 -7.92
N PRO A 245 -10.14 -15.79 -8.09
CA PRO A 245 -11.59 -15.55 -8.02
C PRO A 245 -12.38 -16.25 -9.13
N GLY A 246 -11.77 -16.58 -10.27
CA GLY A 246 -12.42 -17.24 -11.40
C GLY A 246 -12.84 -18.70 -11.16
N VAL A 247 -12.60 -19.26 -9.97
CA VAL A 247 -13.05 -20.61 -9.57
C VAL A 247 -14.34 -20.55 -8.73
N GLN A 248 -14.77 -19.37 -8.28
CA GLN A 248 -15.90 -19.23 -7.34
C GLN A 248 -17.21 -18.71 -7.97
N GLU A 249 -17.23 -18.45 -9.28
CA GLU A 249 -18.44 -18.01 -10.02
C GLU A 249 -19.07 -19.11 -10.89
N GLY A 250 -18.78 -20.38 -10.59
CA GLY A 250 -19.35 -21.56 -11.26
C GLY A 250 -20.27 -22.37 -10.36
#